data_AF-A0A1I8NUI8-F1
#
_entry.id   AF-A0A1I8NUI8-F1
#
_cell.length_a   1.000
_cell.length_b   1.000
_cell.length_c   1.000
_cell.angle_alpha   90.00
_cell.angle_beta   90.00
_cell.angle_gamma   90.00
#
_symmetry.space_group_name_H-M   'P 1'
#
loop_
_entity.id
_entity.type
_entity.pdbx_description
1 polymer ?
#
loop_
_entity_poly.entity_id
_entity_poly.type
_entity_poly.pdbx_seq_one_letter_code
_entity_poly.pdbx_strand_id
1 'polypeptide(L)'
;MGVMVENGIVKVGTPICVPSKEFVDIGIVTSIESNHKQIESARKGQEICIKLDPIPGESPKMFGRHFEADDMLVSKISRQSIDACKDYFRDDLIKADWALMVELKKLFQIL
;
A
#
# COMPACT_ATOMS: atom_id res chain seq x y z
N MET A 1 -8.50 -9.92 2.65
CA MET A 1 -9.34 -8.70 2.73
C MET A 1 -9.64 -8.23 1.32
N GLY A 2 -10.90 -8.02 0.97
CA GLY A 2 -11.27 -7.44 -0.33
C GLY A 2 -11.07 -5.93 -0.31
N VAL A 3 -10.39 -5.38 -1.32
CA VAL A 3 -10.10 -3.94 -1.45
C VAL A 3 -10.25 -3.51 -2.91
N MET A 4 -10.55 -2.23 -3.12
CA MET A 4 -10.47 -1.57 -4.42
C MET A 4 -9.22 -0.70 -4.45
N VAL A 5 -8.44 -0.79 -5.52
CA VAL A 5 -7.28 0.10 -5.70
C VAL A 5 -7.79 1.47 -6.16
N GLU A 6 -7.77 2.45 -5.27
CA GLU A 6 -8.25 3.81 -5.56
C GLU A 6 -7.28 4.62 -6.45
N ASN A 7 -5.98 4.43 -6.23
CA ASN A 7 -4.95 5.13 -6.99
C ASN A 7 -3.62 4.37 -6.98
N GLY A 8 -2.79 4.61 -7.99
CA GLY A 8 -1.46 4.01 -8.11
C GLY A 8 -1.48 2.51 -8.45
N ILE A 9 -0.45 1.83 -7.95
CA ILE A 9 -0.23 0.40 -8.08
C ILE A 9 0.14 -0.19 -6.71
N VAL A 10 -0.48 -1.31 -6.35
CA VAL A 10 -0.08 -2.12 -5.20
C VAL A 10 0.64 -3.37 -5.72
N LYS A 11 1.80 -3.67 -5.12
CA LYS A 11 2.59 -4.88 -5.43
C LYS A 11 2.74 -5.74 -4.18
N VAL A 12 2.99 -7.04 -4.36
CA VAL A 12 3.46 -7.89 -3.25
C VAL A 12 4.72 -7.28 -2.63
N GLY A 13 4.82 -7.31 -1.31
CA GLY A 13 5.88 -6.67 -0.52
C GLY A 13 5.57 -5.21 -0.12
N THR A 14 4.45 -4.63 -0.56
CA THR A 14 4.11 -3.24 -0.19
C THR A 14 3.68 -3.17 1.28
N PRO A 15 4.34 -2.37 2.14
CA PRO A 15 3.87 -2.10 3.49
C PRO A 15 2.66 -1.17 3.46
N ILE A 16 1.67 -1.42 4.32
CA ILE A 16 0.39 -0.71 4.35
C ILE A 16 0.12 -0.13 5.74
N CYS A 17 -0.40 1.09 5.78
CA CYS A 17 -0.82 1.76 7.00
C CYS A 17 -2.16 2.49 6.83
N VAL A 18 -2.71 2.94 7.96
CA VAL A 18 -4.00 3.63 8.06
C VAL A 18 -3.79 5.07 8.54
N PRO A 19 -3.82 6.08 7.65
CA PRO A 19 -3.52 7.47 8.02
C PRO A 19 -4.47 8.06 9.06
N SER A 20 -5.77 7.71 9.00
CA SER A 20 -6.81 8.17 9.94
C SER A 20 -6.57 7.73 11.39
N LYS A 21 -5.77 6.69 11.59
CA LYS A 21 -5.46 6.08 12.90
C LYS A 21 -4.00 6.31 13.26
N GLU A 22 -3.52 7.55 13.18
CA GLU A 22 -2.12 7.91 13.49
C GLU A 22 -1.08 7.10 12.68
N PHE A 23 -1.41 6.81 11.42
CA PHE A 23 -0.57 5.97 10.55
C PHE A 23 -0.27 4.59 11.12
N VAL A 24 -1.21 3.98 11.85
CA VAL A 24 -1.09 2.60 12.33
C VAL A 24 -0.69 1.70 11.17
N ASP A 25 0.48 1.08 11.31
CA ASP A 25 1.01 0.13 10.35
C ASP A 25 0.30 -1.22 10.54
N ILE A 26 -0.37 -1.70 9.50
CA ILE A 26 -1.24 -2.89 9.60
C ILE A 26 -0.60 -4.16 9.04
N GLY A 27 0.47 -4.03 8.25
CA GLY A 27 1.22 -5.17 7.73
C GLY A 27 1.83 -4.93 6.36
N ILE A 28 2.29 -6.02 5.77
CA ILE A 28 2.91 -6.07 4.44
C ILE A 28 2.08 -6.98 3.55
N VAL A 29 1.81 -6.55 2.31
CA VAL A 29 1.11 -7.37 1.32
C VAL A 29 1.93 -8.60 0.96
N THR A 30 1.42 -9.80 1.26
CA THR A 30 2.09 -11.07 0.96
C THR A 30 1.44 -11.84 -0.18
N SER A 31 0.17 -11.56 -0.48
CA SER A 31 -0.56 -12.13 -1.62
C SER A 31 -1.54 -11.12 -2.17
N ILE A 32 -1.70 -11.12 -3.49
CA ILE A 32 -2.75 -10.40 -4.21
C ILE A 32 -3.46 -11.39 -5.11
N GLU A 33 -4.79 -11.42 -5.03
CA GLU A 33 -5.66 -12.26 -5.85
C GLU A 33 -6.71 -11.42 -6.56
N SER A 34 -6.93 -11.69 -7.84
CA SER A 34 -8.04 -11.14 -8.62
C SER A 34 -8.77 -12.28 -9.31
N ASN A 35 -10.09 -12.37 -9.13
CA ASN A 35 -10.92 -13.46 -9.70
C ASN A 35 -10.34 -14.86 -9.41
N HIS A 36 -9.93 -15.12 -8.16
CA HIS A 36 -9.31 -16.38 -7.71
C HIS A 36 -7.97 -16.75 -8.37
N LYS A 37 -7.31 -15.80 -9.05
CA LYS A 37 -5.96 -15.97 -9.60
C LYS A 37 -4.98 -15.08 -8.85
N GLN A 38 -3.85 -15.65 -8.46
CA GLN A 38 -2.74 -14.89 -7.89
C GLN A 38 -2.10 -14.00 -8.96
N ILE A 39 -1.82 -12.76 -8.59
CA ILE A 39 -1.15 -11.76 -9.43
C ILE A 39 -0.07 -11.06 -8.60
N GLU A 40 0.94 -10.51 -9.26
CA GLU A 40 2.06 -9.84 -8.56
C GLU A 40 1.73 -8.39 -8.20
N SER A 41 0.81 -7.77 -8.93
CA SER A 41 0.43 -6.37 -8.76
C SER A 41 -0.97 -6.08 -9.27
N ALA A 42 -1.56 -5.01 -8.74
CA ALA A 42 -2.86 -4.50 -9.15
C ALA A 42 -2.84 -2.97 -9.22
N ARG A 43 -3.56 -2.40 -10.18
CA ARG A 43 -3.64 -0.97 -10.46
C ARG A 43 -5.01 -0.40 -10.14
N LYS A 44 -5.08 0.93 -10.14
CA LYS A 44 -6.31 1.71 -9.99
C LYS A 44 -7.51 1.10 -10.73
N GLY A 45 -8.64 1.01 -10.03
CA GLY A 45 -9.92 0.52 -10.53
C GLY A 45 -10.08 -0.99 -10.46
N GLN A 46 -9.06 -1.73 -10.01
CA GLN A 46 -9.18 -3.17 -9.81
C GLN A 46 -9.68 -3.49 -8.39
N GLU A 47 -10.66 -4.39 -8.33
CA GLU A 47 -11.07 -5.06 -7.09
C GLU A 47 -10.25 -6.33 -6.91
N ILE A 48 -9.62 -6.46 -5.75
CA ILE A 48 -8.67 -7.53 -5.43
C ILE A 48 -8.87 -8.01 -4.00
N CYS A 49 -8.42 -9.22 -3.74
CA CYS A 49 -8.21 -9.73 -2.39
C CYS A 49 -6.73 -9.64 -2.05
N ILE A 50 -6.40 -8.94 -0.97
CA ILE A 50 -5.03 -8.90 -0.44
C ILE A 50 -4.93 -9.70 0.85
N LYS A 51 -3.77 -10.33 1.06
CA LYS A 51 -3.34 -10.87 2.34
C LYS A 51 -2.26 -9.96 2.91
N LEU A 52 -2.41 -9.59 4.17
CA LEU A 52 -1.45 -8.80 4.93
C LEU A 52 -0.85 -9.68 6.03
N ASP A 53 0.48 -9.73 6.10
CA ASP A 53 1.19 -10.32 7.23
C ASP A 53 1.68 -9.23 8.18
N PRO A 54 1.72 -9.49 9.50
CA PRO A 54 2.20 -8.53 10.49
C PRO A 54 3.64 -8.09 10.23
N ILE A 55 3.98 -6.88 10.66
CA ILE A 55 5.36 -6.40 10.61
C ILE A 55 6.20 -7.20 11.62
N PRO A 56 7.37 -7.73 11.22
CA PRO A 56 8.23 -8.48 12.13
C PRO A 56 8.60 -7.66 13.38
N GLY A 57 8.40 -8.24 14.56
CA GLY A 57 8.67 -7.58 15.84
C GLY A 57 7.52 -6.73 16.37
N GLU A 58 6.43 -6.56 15.62
CA GLU A 58 5.22 -5.90 16.08
C GLU A 58 4.08 -6.89 16.36
N SER A 59 3.21 -6.50 17.29
CA SER A 59 1.98 -7.27 17.54
C SER A 59 0.99 -7.08 16.38
N PRO A 60 0.36 -8.15 15.87
CA PRO A 60 -0.60 -8.07 14.77
C PRO A 60 -1.72 -7.06 15.04
N LYS A 61 -2.01 -6.18 14.07
CA LYS A 61 -3.15 -5.27 14.14
C LYS A 61 -4.42 -6.00 13.72
N MET A 62 -5.41 -6.00 14.60
CA MET A 62 -6.71 -6.64 14.40
C MET A 62 -7.72 -5.72 13.72
N PHE A 63 -8.38 -6.24 12.68
CA PHE A 63 -9.56 -5.65 12.04
C PHE A 63 -10.73 -5.55 13.04
N GLY A 64 -11.48 -4.45 13.00
CA GLY A 64 -12.56 -4.13 13.94
C GLY A 64 -12.07 -3.62 15.31
N ARG A 65 -10.76 -3.44 15.49
CA ARG A 65 -10.17 -2.84 16.70
C ARG A 65 -9.17 -1.74 16.38
N HIS A 66 -8.19 -2.03 15.52
CA HIS A 66 -7.15 -1.06 15.16
C HIS A 66 -7.49 -0.33 13.86
N PHE A 67 -8.22 -1.00 12.97
CA PHE A 67 -8.71 -0.45 11.71
C PHE A 67 -10.01 -1.13 11.31
N GLU A 68 -10.81 -0.45 10.50
CA GLU A 68 -12.15 -0.87 10.08
C GLU A 68 -12.25 -0.96 8.55
N ALA A 69 -13.45 -1.29 8.02
CA ALA A 69 -13.66 -1.48 6.59
C ALA A 69 -13.69 -0.18 5.78
N ASP A 70 -14.04 0.93 6.43
CA ASP A 70 -14.16 2.27 5.86
C ASP A 70 -12.84 3.06 5.93
N ASP A 71 -11.88 2.58 6.72
CA ASP A 71 -10.56 3.19 6.84
C ASP A 71 -9.80 3.11 5.50
N MET A 72 -9.32 4.28 5.04
CA MET A 72 -8.47 4.35 3.86
C MET A 72 -7.09 3.74 4.15
N LEU A 73 -6.66 2.84 3.27
CA LEU A 73 -5.34 2.22 3.33
C LEU A 73 -4.39 2.93 2.38
N VAL A 74 -3.16 3.19 2.82
CA VAL A 74 -2.12 3.75 1.96
C VAL A 74 -0.82 2.96 2.07
N SER A 75 -0.03 2.98 0.99
CA SER A 75 1.32 2.45 1.02
C SER A 75 2.19 3.28 1.95
N LYS A 76 2.86 2.62 2.91
CA LYS A 76 3.84 3.25 3.78
C LYS A 76 5.14 3.46 3.01
N ILE A 77 5.33 4.66 2.49
CA ILE A 77 6.53 5.02 1.72
C ILE A 77 7.62 5.61 2.62
N SER A 78 8.87 5.47 2.20
CA SER A 78 10.04 6.05 2.85
C SER A 78 10.90 6.77 1.82
N ARG A 79 11.87 7.57 2.27
CA ARG A 79 12.82 8.22 1.35
C ARG A 79 13.55 7.19 0.48
N GLN A 80 13.97 6.09 1.09
CA GLN A 80 14.65 4.99 0.43
C GLN A 80 13.77 4.33 -0.64
N SER A 81 12.48 4.10 -0.36
CA SER A 81 11.57 3.51 -1.34
C SER A 81 11.31 4.46 -2.51
N ILE A 82 11.18 5.77 -2.24
CA ILE A 82 11.00 6.79 -3.28
C ILE A 82 12.22 6.84 -4.21
N ASP A 83 13.42 6.83 -3.65
CA ASP A 83 14.65 6.89 -4.45
C ASP A 83 14.84 5.59 -5.25
N ALA A 84 14.56 4.42 -4.67
CA ALA A 84 14.52 3.16 -5.41
C ALA A 84 13.52 3.18 -6.58
N CYS A 85 12.33 3.79 -6.40
CA CYS A 85 11.37 3.95 -7.49
C CYS A 85 11.90 4.84 -8.62
N LYS A 86 12.70 5.87 -8.32
CA LYS A 86 13.31 6.73 -9.35
C LYS A 86 14.44 6.04 -10.10
N ASP A 87 15.24 5.25 -9.38
CA ASP A 87 16.45 4.63 -9.91
C ASP A 87 16.16 3.37 -10.71
N TYR A 88 15.15 2.59 -10.29
CA TYR A 88 14.91 1.24 -10.85
C TYR A 88 13.53 1.06 -11.48
N PHE A 89 12.53 1.85 -11.11
CA PHE A 89 11.12 1.63 -11.51
C PHE A 89 10.51 2.82 -12.23
N ARG A 90 11.34 3.66 -12.86
CA ARG A 90 10.86 4.90 -13.47
C ARG A 90 9.90 4.65 -14.63
N ASP A 91 10.20 3.65 -15.44
CA ASP A 91 9.42 3.28 -16.62
C ASP A 91 8.15 2.49 -16.26
N ASP A 92 8.12 1.88 -15.07
CA ASP A 92 6.94 1.18 -14.53
C ASP A 92 5.85 2.16 -14.05
N LEU A 93 6.23 3.40 -13.72
CA LEU A 93 5.36 4.37 -13.06
C LEU A 93 4.85 5.41 -14.05
N ILE A 94 3.51 5.50 -14.16
CA ILE A 94 2.88 6.51 -15.01
C ILE A 94 2.84 7.87 -14.30
N LYS A 95 2.56 8.95 -15.05
CA LYS A 95 2.49 10.31 -14.50
C LYS A 95 1.57 10.43 -13.28
N ALA A 96 0.46 9.69 -13.26
CA ALA A 96 -0.47 9.67 -12.13
C ALA A 96 0.15 9.01 -10.88
N ASP A 97 0.95 7.94 -11.05
CA ASP A 97 1.63 7.27 -9.94
C ASP A 97 2.66 8.22 -9.30
N TRP A 98 3.36 9.02 -10.11
CA TRP A 98 4.28 10.04 -9.61
C TRP A 98 3.57 11.19 -8.89
N ALA A 99 2.40 11.60 -9.36
CA ALA A 99 1.59 12.59 -8.66
C ALA A 99 1.16 12.07 -7.27
N LEU A 100 0.69 10.82 -7.21
CA LEU A 100 0.36 10.15 -5.95
C LEU A 100 1.59 10.04 -5.03
N MET A 101 2.77 9.71 -5.57
CA MET A 101 4.01 9.67 -4.79
C MET A 101 4.32 11.01 -4.13
N VAL A 102 4.08 12.13 -4.83
CA VAL A 102 4.26 13.48 -4.28
C VAL A 102 3.23 13.80 -3.19
N GLU A 103 1.98 13.37 -3.36
CA GLU A 103 0.92 13.51 -2.36
C GLU A 103 1.25 12.72 -1.09
N LEU A 104 1.63 11.45 -1.24
CA LEU A 104 2.05 10.61 -0.12
C LEU A 104 3.31 11.16 0.57
N LYS A 105 4.29 11.67 -0.20
CA LYS A 105 5.50 12.30 0.37
C LYS A 105 5.13 13.46 1.30
N LYS A 106 4.17 14.30 0.89
CA LYS A 106 3.65 15.40 1.71
C LYS A 106 2.89 14.88 2.94
N LEU A 107 2.04 13.87 2.75
CA LEU A 107 1.27 13.24 3.83
C LEU A 107 2.18 12.71 4.93
N PHE A 108 3.27 12.03 4.57
CA PHE A 108 4.25 11.47 5.50
C PHE A 108 5.34 12.45 5.95
N GLN A 109 5.30 13.71 5.48
CA GLN A 109 6.31 14.73 5.79
C GLN A 109 7.75 14.29 5.47
N ILE A 110 7.95 13.52 4.40
CA ILE A 110 9.26 13.04 3.97
C ILE A 110 9.97 14.17 3.22
N LEU A 111 11.22 14.48 3.60
CA LEU A 111 12.05 15.53 2.97
C LEU A 111 12.62 15.07 1.62
#